data_AF-A0A815BR26-F1
#
_entry.id   AF-A0A815BR26-F1
#
_cell.length_a   1.000
_cell.length_b   1.000
_cell.length_c   1.000
_cell.angle_alpha   90.00
_cell.angle_beta   90.00
_cell.angle_gamma   90.00
#
_symmetry.space_group_name_H-M   'P 1'
#
loop_
_entity.id
_entity.type
_entity.pdbx_description
1 polymer ?
#
loop_
_entity_poly.entity_id
_entity_poly.type
_entity_poly.pdbx_seq_one_letter_code
_entity_poly.pdbx_strand_id
1 'polypeptide(L)'
;MKTIYIFILLLVFIVTLISAGRDFYKILNLPKTATLNQIKKSYRKLAKELHPDKNNNDPKAQERFQDLGAAYEVNINLKKKKKKKI
;
A
#
# COMPACT_ATOMS: atom_id res chain seq x y z
N MET A 1 27.26 17.04 -22.23
CA MET A 1 27.55 16.16 -21.06
C MET A 1 26.76 16.57 -19.82
N LYS A 2 26.89 17.80 -19.28
CA LYS A 2 26.15 18.26 -18.07
C LYS A 2 24.60 18.25 -18.19
N THR A 3 24.05 18.54 -19.36
CA THR A 3 22.59 18.56 -19.59
C THR A 3 21.92 17.19 -19.44
N ILE A 4 22.62 16.11 -19.79
CA ILE A 4 22.15 14.73 -19.59
C ILE A 4 22.02 14.39 -18.10
N TYR A 5 22.98 14.81 -17.28
CA TYR A 5 22.93 14.61 -15.83
C TYR A 5 21.78 15.38 -15.18
N ILE A 6 21.45 16.58 -15.68
CA ILE A 6 20.31 17.36 -15.21
C ILE A 6 18.99 16.64 -15.53
N PHE A 7 18.84 16.07 -16.73
CA PHE A 7 17.65 15.29 -17.09
C PHE A 7 17.51 14.00 -16.26
N ILE A 8 18.62 13.30 -16.02
CA ILE A 8 18.64 12.10 -15.15
C ILE A 8 18.26 12.47 -13.71
N LEU A 9 18.80 13.58 -13.19
CA LEU A 9 18.47 14.07 -11.85
C LEU A 9 17.00 14.49 -11.75
N LEU A 10 16.46 15.15 -12.77
CA LEU A 10 15.06 15.55 -12.85
C LEU A 10 14.12 14.33 -12.91
N LEU A 11 14.49 13.30 -13.69
CA LEU A 11 13.72 12.07 -13.80
C LEU A 11 13.69 11.30 -12.48
N VAL A 12 14.84 11.21 -11.78
CA VAL A 12 14.90 10.63 -10.43
C VAL A 12 14.06 11.45 -9.44
N PHE A 13 14.11 12.77 -9.51
CA PHE A 13 13.31 13.66 -8.65
C PHE A 13 11.80 13.49 -8.89
N ILE A 14 11.36 13.39 -10.15
CA ILE A 14 9.96 13.13 -10.51
C ILE A 14 9.50 11.76 -9.98
N VAL A 15 10.32 10.71 -10.09
CA VAL A 15 10.02 9.38 -9.54
C VAL A 15 9.83 9.42 -8.01
N THR A 16 10.63 10.23 -7.31
CA THR A 16 10.46 10.42 -5.85
C THR A 16 9.16 11.16 -5.49
N LEU A 17 8.75 12.15 -6.29
CA LEU A 17 7.51 12.91 -6.07
C LEU A 17 6.23 12.06 -6.27
N ILE A 18 6.23 11.13 -7.22
CA ILE A 18 5.07 10.27 -7.52
C ILE A 18 4.75 9.30 -6.36
N SER A 19 5.68 9.09 -5.44
CA SER A 19 5.53 8.16 -4.31
C SER A 19 4.75 8.73 -3.11
N ALA A 20 4.26 9.98 -3.18
CA ALA A 20 3.61 10.70 -2.08
C ALA A 20 2.08 10.49 -1.95
N GLY A 21 1.50 9.50 -2.63
CA GLY A 21 0.09 9.12 -2.47
C GLY A 21 -0.09 7.90 -1.58
N ARG A 22 -1.02 7.96 -0.60
CA ARG A 22 -1.39 6.79 0.22
C ARG A 22 -2.09 5.73 -0.65
N ASP A 23 -1.30 4.90 -1.32
CA ASP A 23 -1.79 3.79 -2.12
C ASP A 23 -2.12 2.61 -1.20
N PHE A 24 -3.39 2.47 -0.80
CA PHE A 24 -3.87 1.31 -0.02
C PHE A 24 -3.54 -0.04 -0.67
N TYR A 25 -3.38 -0.07 -2.00
CA TYR A 25 -2.91 -1.24 -2.74
C TYR A 25 -1.42 -1.53 -2.52
N LYS A 26 -0.57 -0.51 -2.42
CA LYS A 26 0.85 -0.66 -2.08
C LYS A 26 1.00 -1.12 -0.62
N ILE A 27 0.16 -0.63 0.30
CA ILE A 27 0.15 -1.07 1.70
C ILE A 27 -0.15 -2.57 1.80
N LEU A 28 -1.10 -3.06 1.00
CA LEU A 28 -1.41 -4.49 0.88
C LEU A 28 -0.43 -5.27 -0.01
N ASN A 29 0.57 -4.60 -0.59
CA ASN A 29 1.52 -5.13 -1.57
C ASN A 29 0.85 -5.89 -2.73
N LEU A 30 -0.24 -5.33 -3.25
CA LEU A 30 -1.08 -5.92 -4.28
C LEU A 30 -1.31 -4.95 -5.44
N PRO A 31 -1.50 -5.45 -6.67
CA PRO A 31 -1.93 -4.63 -7.79
C PRO A 31 -3.39 -4.19 -7.61
N LYS A 32 -3.79 -3.07 -8.25
CA LYS A 32 -5.17 -2.56 -8.24
C LYS A 32 -6.20 -3.55 -8.81
N THR A 33 -5.73 -4.53 -9.59
CA THR A 33 -6.52 -5.62 -10.18
C THR A 33 -6.76 -6.79 -9.21
N ALA A 34 -6.09 -6.82 -8.04
CA ALA A 34 -6.12 -7.96 -7.13
C ALA A 34 -7.53 -8.32 -6.65
N THR A 35 -7.89 -9.59 -6.64
CA THR A 35 -9.20 -10.11 -6.22
C THR A 35 -9.43 -9.99 -4.71
N LEU A 36 -10.70 -10.07 -4.26
CA LEU A 36 -11.03 -10.08 -2.83
C LEU A 36 -10.28 -11.18 -2.06
N ASN A 37 -10.09 -12.35 -2.68
CA ASN A 37 -9.36 -13.46 -2.07
C ASN A 37 -7.87 -13.14 -1.89
N GLN A 38 -7.25 -12.48 -2.87
CA GLN A 38 -5.86 -12.03 -2.78
C GLN A 38 -5.70 -10.96 -1.69
N ILE A 39 -6.62 -10.00 -1.61
CA ILE A 39 -6.65 -8.96 -0.57
C ILE A 39 -6.71 -9.60 0.83
N LYS A 40 -7.62 -10.56 1.04
CA LYS A 40 -7.72 -11.30 2.31
C LYS A 40 -6.46 -12.12 2.64
N LYS A 41 -5.84 -12.73 1.63
CA LYS A 41 -4.61 -13.53 1.81
C LYS A 41 -3.43 -12.63 2.19
N SER A 42 -3.25 -11.51 1.49
CA SER A 42 -2.18 -10.56 1.78
C SER A 42 -2.34 -9.90 3.14
N TYR A 43 -3.56 -9.44 3.48
CA TYR A 43 -3.88 -8.87 4.79
C TYR A 43 -3.47 -9.80 5.94
N ARG A 44 -3.83 -11.10 5.86
CA ARG A 44 -3.46 -12.08 6.90
C ARG A 44 -1.97 -12.33 7.01
N LYS A 45 -1.24 -12.23 5.91
CA LYS A 45 0.23 -12.38 5.89
C LYS A 45 0.87 -11.14 6.54
N LEU A 46 0.53 -9.95 6.05
CA LEU A 46 1.05 -8.68 6.53
C LEU A 46 0.67 -8.40 7.98
N ALA A 47 -0.53 -8.77 8.43
CA ALA A 47 -0.94 -8.59 9.83
C ALA A 47 -0.10 -9.41 10.82
N LYS A 48 0.44 -10.56 10.40
CA LYS A 48 1.37 -11.35 11.21
C LYS A 48 2.80 -10.79 11.21
N GLU A 49 3.20 -10.19 10.09
CA GLU A 49 4.53 -9.58 9.92
C GLU A 49 4.62 -8.22 10.62
N LEU A 50 3.57 -7.41 10.51
CA LEU A 50 3.44 -6.06 11.09
C LEU A 50 2.82 -6.08 12.50
N HIS A 51 2.65 -7.24 13.11
CA HIS A 51 2.02 -7.33 14.44
C HIS A 51 2.83 -6.50 15.46
N PRO A 52 2.17 -5.66 16.29
CA PRO A 52 2.88 -4.80 17.25
C PRO A 52 3.70 -5.59 18.28
N ASP A 53 3.29 -6.83 18.58
CA ASP A 53 4.02 -7.76 19.47
C ASP A 53 5.39 -8.20 18.93
N LYS A 54 5.61 -8.12 17.61
CA LYS A 54 6.91 -8.39 16.97
C LYS A 54 7.69 -7.13 16.60
N ASN A 55 7.01 -5.98 16.56
CA ASN A 55 7.58 -4.69 16.13
C ASN A 55 7.43 -3.63 17.23
N ASN A 56 7.63 -4.06 18.46
CA ASN A 56 7.47 -3.32 19.71
C ASN A 56 8.45 -2.12 19.79
N ASN A 57 9.55 -2.21 19.05
CA ASN A 57 10.60 -1.19 18.98
C ASN A 57 10.34 -0.10 17.92
N ASP A 58 9.34 -0.26 17.05
CA ASP A 58 9.01 0.73 16.02
C ASP A 58 7.71 1.47 16.39
N PRO A 59 7.77 2.75 16.79
CA PRO A 59 6.57 3.52 17.14
C PRO A 59 5.62 3.69 15.94
N LYS A 60 6.11 3.48 14.71
CA LYS A 60 5.28 3.49 13.49
C LYS A 60 4.64 2.15 13.18
N ALA A 61 4.94 1.08 13.93
CA ALA A 61 4.31 -0.22 13.72
C ALA A 61 2.80 -0.16 13.93
N GLN A 62 2.35 0.58 14.94
CA GLN A 62 0.93 0.79 15.23
C GLN A 62 0.23 1.54 14.09
N GLU A 63 0.85 2.62 13.58
CA GLU A 63 0.32 3.39 12.45
C GLU A 63 0.22 2.52 11.19
N ARG A 64 1.27 1.76 10.85
CA ARG A 64 1.26 0.82 9.73
C ARG A 64 0.20 -0.27 9.86
N PHE A 65 -0.05 -0.75 11.07
CA PHE A 65 -1.07 -1.76 11.33
C PHE A 65 -2.49 -1.18 11.18
N GLN A 66 -2.71 0.04 11.67
CA GLN A 66 -3.96 0.77 11.43
C GLN A 66 -4.21 1.03 9.95
N ASP A 67 -3.18 1.48 9.23
CA ASP A 67 -3.21 1.70 7.79
C ASP A 67 -3.52 0.41 7.01
N LEU A 68 -2.97 -0.73 7.43
CA LEU A 68 -3.28 -2.04 6.86
C LEU A 68 -4.75 -2.43 7.05
N GLY A 69 -5.31 -2.17 8.23
CA GLY A 69 -6.73 -2.36 8.54
C GLY A 69 -7.63 -1.49 7.67
N ALA A 70 -7.34 -0.19 7.60
CA ALA A 70 -8.08 0.77 6.78
C ALA A 70 -8.03 0.39 5.28
N ALA A 71 -6.85 -0.01 4.79
CA ALA A 71 -6.66 -0.48 3.42
C ALA A 71 -7.57 -1.67 3.09
N TYR A 72 -7.68 -2.62 4.01
CA TYR A 72 -8.49 -3.82 3.85
C TYR A 72 -10.00 -3.51 3.83
N GLU A 73 -10.49 -2.70 4.77
CA GLU A 73 -11.91 -2.35 4.84
C GLU A 73 -12.39 -1.58 3.61
N VAL A 74 -11.63 -0.57 3.19
CA VAL A 74 -11.94 0.23 1.99
C VAL A 74 -11.99 -0.66 0.76
N ASN A 75 -11.00 -1.53 0.57
CA ASN A 75 -10.94 -2.43 -0.58
C ASN A 75 -12.10 -3.43 -0.63
N ILE A 76 -12.47 -4.01 0.52
CA ILE A 76 -13.61 -4.92 0.61
C ILE A 76 -14.91 -4.20 0.29
N ASN A 77 -15.11 -3.00 0.83
CA ASN A 77 -16.34 -2.24 0.62
C ASN A 77 -16.50 -1.84 -0.85
N LEU A 78 -15.44 -1.33 -1.48
CA LEU A 78 -15.43 -0.99 -2.91
C LEU A 78 -15.77 -2.19 -3.79
N LYS A 79 -15.19 -3.37 -3.52
CA LYS A 79 -15.48 -4.58 -4.30
C LYS A 79 -16.87 -5.17 -4.01
N LYS A 80 -17.37 -5.09 -2.77
CA LYS A 80 -18.74 -5.48 -2.42
C LYS A 80 -19.77 -4.60 -3.14
N LYS A 81 -19.59 -3.27 -3.14
CA LYS A 81 -20.47 -2.32 -3.85
C LYS A 81 -20.51 -2.59 -5.36
N LYS A 82 -19.36 -2.87 -5.98
CA LYS A 82 -19.29 -3.23 -7.41
C LYS A 82 -20.08 -4.50 -7.75
N LYS A 83 -20.11 -5.48 -6.84
CA LYS A 83 -20.80 -6.77 -7.06
C LYS A 83 -22.33 -6.68 -6.96
N LYS A 84 -22.87 -5.64 -6.31
CA LYS A 84 -24.31 -5.46 -6.07
C LYS A 84 -25.02 -4.63 -7.16
N LYS A 85 -24.30 -4.17 -8.16
CA LYS A 85 -24.78 -3.26 -9.22
C LYS A 85 -24.98 -3.97 -10.57
N ILE A 86 -25.10 -5.30 -10.56
CA ILE A 86 -25.36 -6.16 -11.71
C ILE A 86 -26.64 -6.91 -11.43
#